data_AF-A0AAW8FD07-F1
#
_entry.id   AF-A0AAW8FD07-F1
#
_cell.length_a   1.000
_cell.length_b   1.000
_cell.length_c   1.000
_cell.angle_alpha   90.00
_cell.angle_beta   90.00
_cell.angle_gamma   90.00
#
_symmetry.space_group_name_H-M   'P 1'
#
loop_
_entity.id
_entity.type
_entity.pdbx_description
1 polymer ?
#
loop_
_entity_poly.entity_id
_entity_poly.type
_entity_poly.pdbx_seq_one_letter_code
_entity_poly.pdbx_strand_id
1 'polypeptide(L)'
;MTEVADVSGIEFPTDGTTKTCRRTARTFNDGLGFTIAEGSHEQWSFLNLAPIQHPTHIHLADFQALGRDPYVVTGFDATVGGTRTPITYDPSRTIPPAPNELGYKDVYRVPGNQMLRIMGKFDGAYGRFMYHCHFLEHEDMGTMRPFVVMPPGTEVRPRRGPRRPRRGHTG
;
A
#
# COMPACT_ATOMS: atom_id res chain seq x y z
N MET A 1 10.31 15.05 -18.95
CA MET A 1 10.59 14.72 -17.55
C MET A 1 9.58 15.51 -16.73
N THR A 2 8.40 14.93 -16.52
CA THR A 2 7.34 15.62 -15.80
C THR A 2 7.62 15.40 -14.32
N GLU A 3 8.03 16.45 -13.63
CA GLU A 3 8.18 16.42 -12.17
C GLU A 3 6.86 15.98 -11.55
N VAL A 4 6.92 15.05 -10.61
CA VAL A 4 5.70 14.55 -9.98
C VAL A 4 5.19 15.62 -9.02
N ALA A 5 4.05 16.21 -9.36
CA ALA A 5 3.58 17.47 -8.79
C ALA A 5 2.96 17.37 -7.38
N ASP A 6 2.77 16.17 -6.83
CA ASP A 6 2.18 16.00 -5.49
C ASP A 6 2.54 14.64 -4.87
N VAL A 7 3.31 14.68 -3.77
CA VAL A 7 3.78 13.54 -2.96
C VAL A 7 2.97 13.32 -1.68
N SER A 8 1.81 13.96 -1.53
CA SER A 8 0.98 13.87 -0.32
C SER A 8 0.25 12.52 -0.16
N GLY A 9 0.98 11.41 -0.27
CA GLY A 9 0.60 10.15 0.36
C GLY A 9 0.66 10.27 1.88
N ILE A 10 0.31 9.19 2.59
CA ILE A 10 0.48 9.09 4.05
C ILE A 10 1.98 9.25 4.37
N GLU A 11 2.41 10.46 4.69
CA GLU A 11 3.71 10.69 5.31
C GLU A 11 3.69 10.03 6.70
N PHE A 12 4.68 9.18 6.93
CA PHE A 12 4.93 8.59 8.24
C PHE A 12 5.87 9.53 8.98
N PRO A 13 5.57 9.88 10.24
CA PRO A 13 6.37 10.89 10.90
C PRO A 13 7.80 10.43 11.15
N THR A 14 8.74 11.32 10.87
CA THR A 14 10.18 11.18 11.18
C THR A 14 10.61 12.12 12.31
N ASP A 15 9.69 12.95 12.80
CA ASP A 15 9.88 14.00 13.82
C ASP A 15 9.57 13.52 15.26
N GLY A 16 9.38 12.21 15.44
CA GLY A 16 9.03 11.61 16.72
C GLY A 16 7.54 11.66 17.06
N THR A 17 6.68 12.27 16.22
CA THR A 17 5.24 12.16 16.42
C THR A 17 4.73 10.76 16.08
N THR A 18 3.70 10.30 16.79
CA THR A 18 3.12 8.97 16.57
C THR A 18 1.85 9.06 15.72
N LYS A 19 1.83 8.33 14.61
CA LYS A 19 0.64 8.12 13.78
C LYS A 19 0.09 6.72 14.00
N THR A 20 -1.16 6.62 14.42
CA THR A 20 -1.83 5.32 14.64
C THR A 20 -2.57 4.90 13.38
N CYS A 21 -2.17 3.75 12.82
CA CYS A 21 -2.83 3.15 11.65
C CYS A 21 -3.67 1.94 12.06
N ARG A 22 -4.80 1.72 11.37
CA ARG A 22 -5.65 0.53 11.53
C ARG A 22 -5.57 -0.34 10.28
N ARG A 23 -5.37 -1.64 10.46
CA ARG A 23 -5.44 -2.62 9.36
C ARG A 23 -6.88 -2.74 8.85
N THR A 24 -7.07 -2.57 7.54
CA THR A 24 -8.38 -2.68 6.85
C THR A 24 -8.54 -3.97 6.05
N ALA A 25 -7.44 -4.58 5.61
CA ALA A 25 -7.38 -5.85 4.90
C ALA A 25 -6.07 -6.60 5.22
N ARG A 26 -6.05 -7.92 5.03
CA ARG A 26 -4.91 -8.81 5.29
C ARG A 26 -4.60 -9.82 4.17
N THR A 27 -5.58 -10.20 3.35
CA THR A 27 -5.40 -11.22 2.29
C THR A 27 -6.24 -10.88 1.06
N PHE A 28 -6.02 -11.57 -0.05
CA PHE A 28 -6.67 -11.34 -1.35
C PHE A 28 -8.19 -11.17 -1.29
N ASN A 29 -8.88 -12.03 -0.55
CA ASN A 29 -10.35 -12.07 -0.52
C ASN A 29 -11.01 -11.03 0.41
N ASP A 30 -10.23 -10.26 1.18
CA ASP A 30 -10.81 -9.17 1.98
C ASP A 30 -11.34 -8.04 1.09
N GLY A 31 -12.23 -7.21 1.66
CA GLY A 31 -12.86 -6.09 0.95
C GLY A 31 -11.87 -5.20 0.19
N LEU A 32 -12.29 -4.68 -0.97
CA LEU A 32 -11.48 -3.80 -1.81
C LEU A 32 -10.97 -2.59 -1.01
N GLY A 33 -9.66 -2.33 -1.09
CA GLY A 33 -9.01 -1.22 -0.39
C GLY A 33 -8.84 0.01 -1.28
N PHE A 34 -8.17 -0.16 -2.41
CA PHE A 34 -7.78 0.96 -3.28
C PHE A 34 -8.70 1.06 -4.50
N THR A 35 -9.23 2.27 -4.69
CA THR A 35 -9.94 2.68 -5.91
C THR A 35 -9.36 4.01 -6.35
N ILE A 36 -8.84 4.03 -7.56
CA ILE A 36 -7.94 5.06 -8.06
C ILE A 36 -8.58 5.70 -9.29
N ALA A 37 -8.51 7.02 -9.36
CA ALA A 37 -8.93 7.76 -10.54
C ALA A 37 -7.87 7.62 -11.63
N GLU A 38 -8.27 7.20 -12.82
CA GLU A 38 -7.33 7.12 -13.94
C GLU A 38 -6.73 8.48 -14.28
N GLY A 39 -5.45 8.48 -14.66
CA GLY A 39 -4.64 9.67 -14.85
C GLY A 39 -4.08 10.28 -13.56
N SER A 40 -4.49 9.82 -12.37
CA SER A 40 -3.95 10.33 -11.11
C SER A 40 -2.59 9.73 -10.77
N HIS A 41 -1.80 10.49 -10.00
CA HIS A 41 -0.58 9.99 -9.36
C HIS A 41 -0.91 9.58 -7.94
N GLU A 42 -0.30 8.48 -7.47
CA GLU A 42 -0.32 8.14 -6.05
C GLU A 42 1.09 7.77 -5.59
N GLN A 43 1.40 8.15 -4.34
CA GLN A 43 2.54 7.60 -3.61
C GLN A 43 2.09 6.35 -2.87
N TRP A 44 2.79 5.23 -3.07
CA TRP A 44 2.60 4.00 -2.31
C TRP A 44 3.79 3.75 -1.39
N SER A 45 3.50 3.38 -0.15
CA SER A 45 4.49 3.13 0.90
C SER A 45 4.43 1.67 1.35
N PHE A 46 5.49 0.92 1.11
CA PHE A 46 5.63 -0.48 1.53
C PHE A 46 6.52 -0.58 2.76
N LEU A 47 5.89 -0.75 3.92
CA LEU A 47 6.58 -1.01 5.17
C LEU A 47 6.71 -2.51 5.41
N ASN A 48 7.95 -3.02 5.39
CA ASN A 48 8.21 -4.42 5.69
C ASN A 48 8.64 -4.61 7.15
N LEU A 49 7.74 -5.20 7.94
CA LEU A 49 7.96 -5.52 9.35
C LEU A 49 8.62 -6.90 9.57
N ALA A 50 8.69 -7.73 8.53
CA ALA A 50 9.31 -9.05 8.59
C ALA A 50 10.81 -8.96 8.26
N PRO A 51 11.66 -9.90 8.73
CA PRO A 51 13.07 -9.92 8.39
C PRO A 51 13.36 -10.42 6.96
N ILE A 52 12.34 -10.94 6.26
CA ILE A 52 12.46 -11.53 4.93
C ILE A 52 12.16 -10.47 3.86
N GLN A 53 12.92 -10.47 2.77
CA GLN A 53 12.65 -9.58 1.64
C GLN A 53 11.44 -10.05 0.83
N HIS A 54 10.60 -9.11 0.40
CA HIS A 54 9.52 -9.37 -0.54
C HIS A 54 9.75 -8.56 -1.84
N PRO A 55 9.84 -9.20 -3.02
CA PRO A 55 9.77 -8.49 -4.29
C PRO A 55 8.30 -8.11 -4.55
N THR A 56 7.94 -6.85 -4.46
CA THR A 56 6.55 -6.40 -4.66
C THR A 56 6.35 -5.91 -6.09
N HIS A 57 5.35 -6.48 -6.77
CA HIS A 57 4.91 -6.09 -8.09
C HIS A 57 3.56 -5.34 -8.03
N ILE A 58 3.38 -4.34 -8.89
CA ILE A 58 2.12 -3.64 -9.10
C ILE A 58 1.79 -3.67 -10.60
N HIS A 59 0.60 -4.13 -10.95
CA HIS A 59 0.12 -4.13 -12.34
C HIS A 59 -0.12 -2.70 -12.85
N LEU A 60 -0.32 -2.58 -14.17
CA LEU A 60 -0.73 -1.38 -14.92
C LEU A 60 0.32 -0.26 -15.03
N ALA A 61 0.81 0.26 -13.90
CA ALA A 61 1.58 1.50 -13.87
C ALA A 61 3.09 1.27 -13.76
N ASP A 62 3.84 2.23 -14.28
CA ASP A 62 5.27 2.39 -14.00
C ASP A 62 5.48 3.34 -12.82
N PHE A 63 6.45 3.03 -11.97
CA PHE A 63 6.75 3.78 -10.76
C PHE A 63 8.22 4.22 -10.72
N GLN A 64 8.49 5.30 -9.99
CA GLN A 64 9.84 5.69 -9.58
C GLN A 64 9.97 5.57 -8.06
N ALA A 65 11.15 5.16 -7.58
CA ALA A 65 11.44 5.16 -6.15
C ALA A 65 11.71 6.59 -5.67
N LEU A 66 11.00 7.00 -4.62
CA LEU A 66 11.23 8.27 -3.94
C LEU A 66 12.27 8.16 -2.83
N GLY A 67 12.36 6.99 -2.20
CA GLY A 67 13.30 6.77 -1.11
C GLY A 67 13.06 5.48 -0.34
N ARG A 68 14.01 5.15 0.53
CA ARG A 68 13.93 4.06 1.48
C ARG A 68 14.29 4.56 2.87
N ASP A 69 13.43 4.27 3.85
CA ASP A 69 13.59 4.75 5.22
C ASP A 69 13.73 3.55 6.17
N PRO A 70 14.78 3.48 6.99
CA PRO A 70 14.94 2.42 7.97
C PRO A 70 14.01 2.59 9.18
N TYR A 71 13.52 1.47 9.71
CA TYR A 71 12.66 1.44 10.89
C TYR A 71 13.13 0.40 11.91
N VAL A 72 13.00 0.75 13.19
CA VAL A 72 13.04 -0.22 14.30
C VAL A 72 11.63 -0.77 14.48
N VAL A 73 11.46 -2.05 14.17
CA VAL A 73 10.15 -2.71 14.11
C VAL A 73 9.87 -3.65 15.30
N THR A 74 10.74 -3.66 16.31
CA THR A 74 10.66 -4.55 17.48
C THR A 74 9.41 -4.35 18.32
N GLY A 75 8.72 -3.22 18.17
CA GLY A 75 7.42 -2.96 18.80
C GLY A 75 6.25 -3.73 18.19
N PHE A 76 6.41 -4.31 16.99
CA PHE A 76 5.38 -5.14 16.35
C PHE A 76 5.36 -6.55 16.93
N ASP A 77 4.17 -7.01 17.34
CA ASP A 77 3.94 -8.35 17.86
C ASP A 77 2.97 -9.10 16.93
N ALA A 78 3.50 -10.12 16.26
CA ALA A 78 2.73 -10.97 15.34
C ALA A 78 1.62 -11.77 16.02
N THR A 79 1.75 -12.09 17.32
CA THR A 79 0.74 -12.87 18.08
C THR A 79 -0.51 -12.05 18.36
N VAL A 80 -0.35 -10.74 18.60
CA VAL A 80 -1.45 -9.78 18.74
C VAL A 80 -1.88 -9.24 17.38
N GLY A 81 -1.00 -9.33 16.38
CA GLY A 81 -1.23 -8.85 15.02
C GLY A 81 -1.21 -7.32 14.92
N GLY A 82 -0.39 -6.66 15.75
CA GLY A 82 -0.29 -5.21 15.89
C GLY A 82 0.92 -4.80 16.74
N THR A 83 1.06 -3.50 17.02
CA THR A 83 2.16 -2.95 17.81
C THR A 83 1.85 -2.89 19.31
N ARG A 84 2.75 -3.40 20.16
CA ARG A 84 2.72 -3.15 21.62
C ARG A 84 3.36 -1.83 22.00
N THR A 85 4.37 -1.43 21.24
CA THR A 85 4.99 -0.10 21.26
C THR A 85 5.09 0.41 19.82
N PRO A 86 5.02 1.73 19.57
CA PRO A 86 5.16 2.25 18.22
C PRO A 86 6.47 1.79 17.57
N ILE A 87 6.40 1.46 16.29
CA ILE A 87 7.60 1.33 15.46
C ILE A 87 8.19 2.73 15.24
N THR A 88 9.51 2.83 15.13
CA THR A 88 10.19 4.14 15.08
C THR A 88 11.11 4.23 13.87
N TYR A 89 11.13 5.40 13.23
CA TYR A 89 12.16 5.74 12.25
C TYR A 89 13.55 5.64 12.90
N ASP A 90 14.53 5.11 12.17
CA ASP A 90 15.91 4.96 12.65
C ASP A 90 16.84 6.01 12.00
N PRO A 91 17.08 7.16 12.64
CA PRO A 91 17.92 8.21 12.05
C PRO A 91 19.41 7.84 12.00
N SER A 92 19.83 6.73 12.62
CA SER A 92 21.24 6.30 12.60
C SER A 92 21.64 5.60 11.31
N ARG A 93 20.67 5.26 10.45
CA ARG A 93 20.86 4.54 9.20
C ARG A 93 20.33 5.36 8.03
N THR A 94 21.01 5.25 6.90
CA THR A 94 20.55 5.80 5.61
C THR A 94 20.53 4.68 4.59
N ILE A 95 19.43 4.59 3.82
CA ILE A 95 19.29 3.59 2.77
C ILE A 95 19.04 4.33 1.44
N PRO A 96 20.09 4.66 0.68
CA PRO A 96 19.88 5.24 -0.64
C PRO A 96 19.22 4.21 -1.58
N PRO A 97 18.29 4.61 -2.46
CA PRO A 97 17.88 3.76 -3.58
C PRO A 97 19.10 3.31 -4.38
N ALA A 98 19.09 2.06 -4.86
CA ALA A 98 20.21 1.58 -5.67
C ALA A 98 20.24 2.34 -7.02
N PRO A 99 21.41 2.51 -7.66
CA PRO A 99 21.51 3.25 -8.92
C PRO A 99 20.59 2.71 -10.03
N ASN A 100 20.33 1.41 -10.04
CA ASN A 100 19.42 0.73 -10.97
C ASN A 100 17.93 0.80 -10.55
N GLU A 101 17.61 1.48 -9.45
CA GLU A 101 16.24 1.75 -8.98
C GLU A 101 15.78 3.18 -9.27
N LEU A 102 16.63 4.02 -9.87
CA LEU A 102 16.33 5.44 -10.15
C LEU A 102 15.49 5.66 -11.42
N GLY A 103 15.31 4.62 -12.23
CA GLY A 103 14.42 4.62 -13.39
C GLY A 103 13.01 4.15 -13.07
N TYR A 104 12.22 3.91 -14.12
CA TYR A 104 10.90 3.32 -14.01
C TYR A 104 10.99 1.82 -13.67
N LYS A 105 10.17 1.38 -12.73
CA LYS A 105 10.00 -0.03 -12.38
C LYS A 105 8.54 -0.33 -12.02
N ASP A 106 8.21 -1.60 -12.16
CA ASP A 106 6.95 -2.23 -11.77
C ASP A 106 7.15 -3.27 -10.65
N VAL A 107 8.40 -3.69 -10.41
CA VAL A 107 8.80 -4.61 -9.33
C VAL A 107 9.92 -4.01 -8.49
N TYR A 108 9.72 -3.95 -7.17
CA TYR A 108 10.73 -3.49 -6.22
C TYR A 108 11.04 -4.53 -5.15
N ARG A 109 12.32 -4.64 -4.80
CA ARG A 109 12.74 -5.39 -3.61
C ARG A 109 12.42 -4.57 -2.36
N VAL A 110 11.72 -5.18 -1.41
CA VAL A 110 11.44 -4.58 -0.10
C VAL A 110 12.07 -5.46 0.99
N PRO A 111 13.35 -5.25 1.36
CA PRO A 111 13.97 -5.97 2.46
C PRO A 111 13.30 -5.63 3.80
N GLY A 112 13.61 -6.39 4.84
CA GLY A 112 13.06 -6.15 6.17
C GLY A 112 13.48 -4.83 6.81
N ASN A 113 12.71 -4.41 7.80
CA ASN A 113 13.00 -3.27 8.69
C ASN A 113 13.18 -1.93 7.95
N GLN A 114 12.45 -1.75 6.85
CA GLN A 114 12.47 -0.51 6.10
C GLN A 114 11.13 -0.26 5.40
N MET A 115 10.91 1.00 5.08
CA MET A 115 9.86 1.49 4.21
C MET A 115 10.44 1.76 2.82
N LEU A 116 9.78 1.31 1.77
CA LEU A 116 10.01 1.79 0.40
C LEU A 116 8.87 2.76 0.03
N ARG A 117 9.21 3.95 -0.44
CA ARG A 117 8.26 4.90 -1.03
C ARG A 117 8.44 4.95 -2.54
N ILE A 118 7.36 4.72 -3.27
CA ILE A 118 7.32 4.80 -4.73
C ILE A 118 6.17 5.68 -5.18
N MET A 119 6.25 6.13 -6.42
CA MET A 119 5.24 7.02 -6.99
C MET A 119 5.07 6.72 -8.46
N GLY A 120 3.81 6.62 -8.89
CA GLY A 120 3.46 6.26 -10.25
C GLY A 120 2.14 6.90 -10.67
N LYS A 121 1.92 6.93 -11.98
CA LYS A 121 0.69 7.43 -12.59
C LYS A 121 -0.16 6.23 -13.05
N PHE A 122 -1.39 6.14 -12.58
CA PHE A 122 -2.32 5.07 -12.96
C PHE A 122 -3.07 5.50 -14.23
N ASP A 123 -2.50 5.23 -15.41
CA ASP A 123 -2.94 5.78 -16.70
C ASP A 123 -3.06 4.69 -17.77
N GLY A 124 -3.83 4.96 -18.83
CA GLY A 124 -3.86 4.14 -20.05
C GLY A 124 -4.81 2.94 -20.03
N ALA A 125 -5.40 2.58 -18.88
CA ALA A 125 -6.46 1.58 -18.83
C ALA A 125 -7.35 1.69 -17.57
N TYR A 126 -8.56 1.14 -17.68
CA TYR A 126 -9.50 0.96 -16.57
C TYR A 126 -9.65 -0.52 -16.25
N GLY A 127 -9.98 -0.85 -15.00
CA GLY A 127 -10.28 -2.22 -14.62
C GLY A 127 -9.85 -2.56 -13.21
N ARG A 128 -9.84 -3.87 -12.93
CA ARG A 128 -9.40 -4.43 -11.67
C ARG A 128 -8.05 -5.10 -11.87
N PHE A 129 -7.08 -4.65 -11.08
CA PHE A 129 -5.67 -5.01 -11.19
C PHE A 129 -5.14 -5.57 -9.86
N MET A 130 -3.89 -6.02 -9.84
CA MET A 130 -3.28 -6.65 -8.67
C MET A 130 -1.99 -5.94 -8.25
N TYR A 131 -1.73 -5.97 -6.94
CA TYR A 131 -0.39 -5.82 -6.40
C TYR A 131 -0.10 -6.98 -5.45
N HIS A 132 1.11 -7.52 -5.51
CA HIS A 132 1.46 -8.76 -4.81
C HIS A 132 2.97 -8.92 -4.59
N CYS A 133 3.31 -9.82 -3.68
CA CYS A 133 4.66 -10.36 -3.60
C CYS A 133 4.89 -11.32 -4.78
N HIS A 134 5.99 -11.16 -5.51
CA HIS A 134 6.34 -11.95 -6.69
C HIS A 134 7.20 -13.18 -6.36
N PHE A 135 7.20 -13.61 -5.09
CA PHE A 135 7.48 -15.00 -4.76
C PHE A 135 6.17 -15.77 -4.91
N LEU A 136 6.12 -16.67 -5.88
CA LEU A 136 4.90 -17.36 -6.30
C LEU A 136 4.24 -18.09 -5.13
N GLU A 137 5.03 -18.71 -4.26
CA GLU A 137 4.53 -19.40 -3.08
C GLU A 137 3.83 -18.43 -2.12
N HIS A 138 4.34 -17.20 -1.98
CA HIS A 138 3.70 -16.18 -1.16
C HIS A 138 2.45 -15.59 -1.83
N GLU A 139 2.50 -15.40 -3.16
CA GLU A 139 1.39 -14.94 -3.99
C GLU A 139 0.19 -15.89 -3.86
N ASP A 140 0.42 -17.18 -4.11
CA ASP A 140 -0.59 -18.24 -4.08
C ASP A 140 -1.18 -18.45 -2.69
N MET A 141 -0.39 -18.18 -1.63
CA MET A 141 -0.85 -18.19 -0.24
C MET A 141 -1.54 -16.89 0.19
N GLY A 142 -1.86 -15.99 -0.74
CA GLY A 142 -2.71 -14.83 -0.50
C GLY A 142 -1.98 -13.52 -0.22
N THR A 143 -0.68 -13.43 -0.50
CA THR A 143 0.09 -12.16 -0.49
C THR A 143 -0.15 -11.37 -1.78
N MET A 144 -1.43 -11.20 -2.11
CA MET A 144 -1.93 -10.51 -3.29
C MET A 144 -3.17 -9.70 -2.90
N ARG A 145 -3.37 -8.55 -3.51
CA ARG A 145 -4.50 -7.67 -3.22
C ARG A 145 -5.01 -6.98 -4.49
N PRO A 146 -6.34 -6.84 -4.63
CA PRO A 146 -6.93 -6.12 -5.74
C PRO A 146 -6.91 -4.60 -5.51
N PHE A 147 -6.76 -3.86 -6.60
CA PHE A 147 -7.13 -2.45 -6.70
C PHE A 147 -7.96 -2.22 -7.97
N VAL A 148 -8.65 -1.09 -8.03
CA VAL A 148 -9.46 -0.72 -9.21
C VAL A 148 -9.04 0.64 -9.71
N VAL A 149 -8.85 0.76 -11.02
CA VAL A 149 -8.66 2.04 -11.73
C VAL A 149 -9.92 2.32 -12.54
N MET A 150 -10.49 3.51 -12.38
CA MET A 150 -11.76 3.90 -13.01
C MET A 150 -11.67 5.30 -13.62
N PRO A 151 -12.53 5.63 -14.59
CA PRO A 151 -12.59 6.99 -15.12
C PRO A 151 -12.76 8.02 -14.00
N PRO A 152 -12.10 9.20 -14.10
CA PRO A 152 -12.28 10.29 -13.15
C PRO A 152 -13.76 10.65 -12.96
N GLY A 153 -14.15 11.00 -11.73
CA GLY A 153 -15.54 11.36 -11.41
C GLY A 153 -16.51 10.17 -11.25
N THR A 154 -16.03 8.93 -11.39
CA THR A 154 -16.86 7.75 -11.12
C THR A 154 -17.07 7.56 -9.61
N GLU A 155 -18.31 7.72 -9.12
CA GLU A 155 -18.64 7.46 -7.72
C GLU A 155 -18.62 5.95 -7.39
N VAL A 156 -17.80 5.56 -6.41
CA VAL A 156 -17.89 4.24 -5.79
C VAL A 156 -19.10 4.22 -4.86
N ARG A 157 -20.25 3.77 -5.35
CA ARG A 157 -21.43 3.60 -4.51
C ARG A 157 -21.19 2.47 -3.50
N PRO A 158 -21.16 2.73 -2.18
CA PRO A 158 -21.02 1.66 -1.21
C PRO A 158 -22.20 0.69 -1.35
N ARG A 159 -21.93 -0.62 -1.29
CA ARG A 159 -22.99 -1.63 -1.30
C ARG A 159 -23.96 -1.32 -0.16
N ARG A 160 -25.21 -0.98 -0.50
CA ARG A 160 -26.27 -0.83 0.51
C ARG A 160 -26.37 -2.16 1.27
N GLY A 161 -26.15 -2.13 2.58
CA GLY A 161 -26.41 -3.27 3.44
C GLY A 161 -27.87 -3.74 3.31
N PRO A 162 -28.19 -4.96 3.76
CA PRO A 162 -29.53 -5.51 3.67
C PRO A 162 -30.55 -4.55 4.29
N ARG A 163 -31.59 -4.20 3.54
CA ARG A 163 -32.69 -3.36 4.04
C ARG A 163 -33.33 -4.12 5.21
N ARG A 164 -33.30 -3.52 6.42
CA ARG A 164 -34.07 -4.04 7.56
C ARG A 164 -35.52 -4.27 7.11
N PRO A 165 -36.14 -5.41 7.44
CA PRO A 165 -37.56 -5.61 7.16
C PRO A 165 -38.36 -4.50 7.84
N ARG A 166 -39.25 -3.85 7.08
CA ARG A 166 -40.25 -2.96 7.68
C ARG A 166 -41.11 -3.83 8.60
N ARG A 167 -41.11 -3.52 9.90
CA ARG A 167 -42.08 -4.11 10.83
C ARG A 167 -43.47 -3.73 10.32
N GLY A 168 -44.24 -4.72 9.89
CA GLY A 168 -45.64 -4.54 9.53
C GLY A 168 -46.41 -4.07 10.77
N HIS A 169 -47.19 -3.01 10.61
CA HIS A 169 -48.26 -2.68 11.53
C HIS A 169 -49.37 -3.71 11.30
N THR A 170 -49.56 -4.62 12.24
CA THR A 170 -50.80 -5.38 12.36
C THR A 170 -51.81 -4.49 13.08
N GLY A 171 -52.92 -4.22 12.39
CA GLY A 171 -54.10 -3.58 12.98
C GLY A 171 -54.93 -4.54 13.82
#